data_AF-A0A836BQ91-F1
#
_entry.id   AF-A0A836BQ91-F1
#
_cell.length_a   1.000
_cell.length_b   1.000
_cell.length_c   1.000
_cell.angle_alpha   90.00
_cell.angle_beta   90.00
_cell.angle_gamma   90.00
#
_symmetry.space_group_name_H-M   'P 1'
#
loop_
_entity.id
_entity.type
_entity.pdbx_description
1 polymer ?
#
loop_
_entity_poly.entity_id
_entity_poly.type
_entity_poly.pdbx_seq_one_letter_code
_entity_poly.pdbx_strand_id
1 'polypeptide(L)'
;MAAMLAQRQTAVSGVRVAAKAPVLSAARSRVAVKPQALFGFGAAKPAAGGKPAAMICIDCGYIYDGKDFSKEPASYKCPACGVGKNRFKVYKGTDGKGNSAAAMKKRKEAKQW
;
A
#
# COMPACT_ATOMS: atom_id res chain seq x y z
N MET A 1 6.34 19.08 63.95
CA MET A 1 5.80 18.13 64.95
C MET A 1 4.35 17.89 64.55
N ALA A 2 3.78 16.72 64.24
CA ALA A 2 4.07 15.28 64.39
C ALA A 2 3.26 14.57 63.25
N ALA A 3 3.78 13.63 62.44
CA ALA A 3 4.00 12.18 62.65
C ALA A 3 2.74 11.29 62.69
N MET A 4 2.90 10.05 62.18
CA MET A 4 2.05 8.83 62.24
C MET A 4 1.17 8.59 60.98
N LEU A 5 1.56 7.78 59.99
CA LEU A 5 1.70 6.31 59.89
C LEU A 5 0.41 5.47 60.10
N ALA A 6 0.19 4.58 59.11
CA ALA A 6 -0.56 3.31 59.13
C ALA A 6 -2.11 3.43 59.11
N GLN A 7 -2.83 2.67 58.29
CA GLN A 7 -2.93 1.21 58.38
C GLN A 7 -3.17 0.54 57.02
N ARG A 8 -2.43 -0.56 56.83
CA ARG A 8 -2.68 -1.66 55.89
C ARG A 8 -3.82 -2.51 56.45
N GLN A 9 -4.70 -3.02 55.59
CA GLN A 9 -5.54 -4.18 55.86
C GLN A 9 -5.34 -5.12 54.64
N THR A 10 -4.61 -6.24 54.71
CA THR A 10 -4.93 -7.56 55.31
C THR A 10 -6.35 -8.04 54.99
N ALA A 11 -6.67 -9.26 54.57
CA ALA A 11 -5.99 -10.42 54.02
C ALA A 11 -7.12 -11.46 53.79
N VAL A 12 -6.94 -12.32 52.77
CA VAL A 12 -7.35 -13.74 52.69
C VAL A 12 -8.83 -14.20 52.74
N SER A 13 -9.05 -15.24 51.91
CA SER A 13 -10.09 -16.30 51.93
C SER A 13 -11.09 -16.18 50.77
N GLY A 14 -11.20 -17.15 49.86
CA GLY A 14 -10.60 -18.48 49.87
C GLY A 14 -10.82 -19.23 48.57
N VAL A 15 -10.06 -20.31 48.45
CA VAL A 15 -10.15 -21.36 47.43
C VAL A 15 -11.43 -22.17 47.65
N ARG A 16 -12.20 -22.41 46.59
CA ARG A 16 -13.06 -23.59 46.47
C ARG A 16 -12.92 -24.23 45.09
N VAL A 17 -13.14 -25.53 45.11
CA VAL A 17 -12.58 -26.59 44.27
C VAL A 17 -13.42 -26.89 43.02
N ALA A 18 -12.69 -27.25 41.97
CA ALA A 18 -12.98 -28.06 40.77
C ALA A 18 -14.41 -28.54 40.45
N ALA A 19 -14.75 -28.48 39.15
CA ALA A 19 -15.50 -29.55 38.49
C ALA A 19 -15.18 -29.64 36.99
N LYS A 20 -15.25 -30.87 36.48
CA LYS A 20 -14.86 -31.40 35.17
C LYS A 20 -15.56 -30.75 33.96
N ALA A 21 -14.87 -30.84 32.82
CA ALA A 21 -15.36 -30.55 31.48
C ALA A 21 -16.63 -31.33 31.09
N PRO A 22 -17.44 -30.77 30.18
CA PRO A 22 -18.13 -31.54 29.16
C PRO A 22 -17.41 -31.36 27.81
N VAL A 23 -16.83 -32.45 27.33
CA VAL A 23 -16.85 -32.72 25.88
C VAL A 23 -18.31 -32.78 25.47
N LEU A 24 -18.68 -32.05 24.42
CA LEU A 24 -19.74 -32.34 23.44
C LEU A 24 -19.86 -31.09 22.55
N SER A 25 -19.28 -31.19 21.35
CA SER A 25 -19.41 -30.22 20.27
C SER A 25 -20.88 -29.93 19.99
N ALA A 26 -21.39 -28.82 20.50
CA ALA A 26 -22.68 -28.29 20.09
C ALA A 26 -22.56 -27.83 18.63
N ALA A 27 -23.36 -28.46 17.78
CA ALA A 27 -23.49 -28.17 16.37
C ALA A 27 -23.58 -26.66 16.13
N ARG A 28 -22.66 -26.12 15.31
CA ARG A 28 -22.79 -24.80 14.72
C ARG A 28 -24.09 -24.77 13.91
N SER A 29 -25.13 -24.22 14.50
CA SER A 29 -26.35 -23.82 13.79
C SER A 29 -25.93 -22.95 12.62
N ARG A 30 -25.98 -23.53 11.41
CA ARG A 30 -25.84 -22.80 10.16
C ARG A 30 -27.10 -21.98 9.96
N VAL A 31 -27.17 -20.83 10.62
CA VAL A 31 -28.10 -19.79 10.21
C VAL A 31 -27.60 -19.29 8.86
N ALA A 32 -28.27 -19.73 7.80
CA ALA A 32 -28.10 -19.22 6.45
C ALA A 32 -28.56 -17.76 6.43
N VAL A 33 -27.65 -16.84 6.73
CA VAL A 33 -27.85 -15.43 6.46
C VAL A 33 -27.64 -15.26 4.95
N LYS A 34 -28.74 -15.00 4.21
CA LYS A 34 -28.70 -14.63 2.80
C LYS A 34 -27.73 -13.44 2.65
N PRO A 35 -26.65 -13.55 1.84
CA PRO A 35 -25.80 -12.41 1.57
C PRO A 35 -26.65 -11.41 0.76
N GLN A 36 -26.95 -10.26 1.35
CA GLN A 36 -27.58 -9.17 0.62
C GLN A 36 -26.53 -8.58 -0.31
N ALA A 37 -26.46 -9.13 -1.52
CA ALA A 37 -25.93 -8.46 -2.68
C ALA A 37 -26.86 -7.28 -3.00
N LEU A 38 -26.59 -6.12 -2.38
CA LEU A 38 -27.25 -4.87 -2.72
C LEU A 38 -26.15 -3.91 -3.16
N PHE A 39 -25.93 -3.85 -4.49
CA PHE A 39 -24.90 -3.13 -5.24
C PHE A 39 -23.56 -3.87 -5.38
N GLY A 40 -23.45 -4.69 -6.43
CA GLY A 40 -22.22 -5.43 -6.77
C GLY A 40 -21.03 -4.53 -7.16
N PHE A 41 -20.26 -4.08 -6.19
CA PHE A 41 -18.92 -3.48 -6.40
C PHE A 41 -17.97 -3.88 -5.27
N GLY A 42 -17.12 -4.88 -5.49
CA GLY A 42 -16.09 -5.26 -4.52
C GLY A 42 -15.25 -6.48 -4.86
N ALA A 43 -15.65 -7.27 -5.86
CA ALA A 43 -14.72 -8.17 -6.51
C ALA A 43 -13.78 -7.35 -7.41
N ALA A 44 -12.55 -7.08 -6.96
CA ALA A 44 -11.42 -6.87 -7.85
C ALA A 44 -10.09 -7.16 -7.14
N LYS A 45 -9.56 -8.34 -7.45
CA LYS A 45 -8.12 -8.65 -7.48
C LYS A 45 -7.44 -7.77 -8.56
N PRO A 46 -6.11 -7.83 -8.66
CA PRO A 46 -5.12 -6.79 -8.33
C PRO A 46 -5.15 -5.57 -9.27
N ALA A 47 -4.43 -4.49 -8.91
CA ALA A 47 -4.18 -3.34 -9.77
C ALA A 47 -3.37 -3.71 -11.04
N ALA A 48 -4.00 -4.40 -11.99
CA ALA A 48 -3.57 -4.45 -13.38
C ALA A 48 -4.07 -3.16 -14.05
N GLY A 49 -3.31 -2.09 -13.86
CA GLY A 49 -3.57 -0.77 -14.42
C GLY A 49 -2.32 -0.20 -15.04
N GLY A 50 -1.65 -0.99 -15.88
CA GLY A 50 -0.58 -0.50 -16.74
C GLY A 50 -1.13 0.60 -17.63
N LYS A 51 -0.87 1.84 -17.23
CA LYS A 51 -1.08 3.05 -18.03
C LYS A 51 -0.39 2.86 -19.40
N PRO A 52 -0.78 3.62 -20.45
CA PRO A 52 -0.01 3.63 -21.71
C PRO A 52 1.46 3.70 -21.37
N ALA A 53 2.29 2.88 -22.02
CA ALA A 53 3.70 2.66 -21.68
C ALA A 53 4.47 3.99 -21.68
N ALA A 54 4.39 4.72 -20.57
CA ALA A 54 5.02 6.01 -20.41
C ALA A 54 6.52 5.77 -20.36
N MET A 55 7.30 6.65 -20.98
CA MET A 55 8.74 6.46 -21.03
C MET A 55 9.42 7.45 -20.10
N ILE A 56 10.24 6.93 -19.19
CA ILE A 56 10.97 7.72 -18.21
C ILE A 56 12.43 7.88 -18.63
N CYS A 57 12.95 9.11 -18.50
CA CYS A 57 14.38 9.37 -18.67
C CYS A 57 15.14 8.92 -17.41
N ILE A 58 16.14 8.05 -17.57
CA ILE A 58 16.92 7.51 -16.43
C ILE A 58 17.88 8.53 -15.80
N ASP A 59 18.20 9.61 -16.52
CA ASP A 59 19.16 10.62 -16.04
C ASP A 59 18.50 11.66 -15.14
N CYS A 60 17.26 12.05 -15.45
CA CYS A 60 16.54 13.09 -14.71
C CYS A 60 15.19 12.66 -14.11
N GLY A 61 14.57 11.57 -14.56
CA GLY A 61 13.26 11.12 -14.07
C GLY A 61 12.05 11.77 -14.75
N TYR A 62 12.26 12.46 -15.89
CA TYR A 62 11.19 13.02 -16.73
C TYR A 62 10.33 11.91 -17.35
N ILE A 63 9.01 12.03 -17.25
CA ILE A 63 8.04 11.11 -17.87
C ILE A 63 7.54 11.71 -19.18
N TYR A 64 7.67 10.94 -20.26
CA TYR A 64 7.05 11.18 -21.55
C TYR A 64 5.63 10.60 -21.55
N ASP A 65 4.62 11.47 -21.65
CA ASP A 65 3.20 11.13 -21.67
C ASP A 65 2.65 10.87 -23.09
N GLY A 66 3.48 10.97 -24.13
CA GLY A 66 3.07 10.73 -25.51
C GLY A 66 2.77 9.26 -25.78
N LYS A 67 1.91 9.01 -26.77
CA LYS A 67 1.40 7.67 -27.09
C LYS A 67 2.45 6.77 -27.76
N ASP A 68 3.32 7.35 -28.57
CA ASP A 68 4.22 6.63 -29.47
C ASP A 68 5.65 7.15 -29.43
N PHE A 69 6.39 6.84 -28.36
CA PHE A 69 7.80 7.22 -28.28
C PHE A 69 8.63 6.62 -29.44
N SER A 70 8.23 5.49 -30.01
CA SER A 70 8.93 4.86 -31.14
C SER A 70 8.86 5.67 -32.43
N LYS A 71 7.78 6.45 -32.66
CA LYS A 71 7.62 7.30 -33.84
C LYS A 71 8.38 8.62 -33.74
N GLU A 72 8.76 9.03 -32.54
CA GLU A 72 9.57 10.22 -32.29
C GLU A 72 10.93 10.10 -33.01
N PRO A 73 11.43 11.13 -33.71
CA PRO A 73 12.75 11.08 -34.34
C PRO A 73 13.87 10.77 -33.34
N ALA A 74 14.95 10.16 -33.81
CA ALA A 74 16.13 9.86 -32.97
C ALA A 74 16.78 11.12 -32.37
N SER A 75 16.51 12.29 -32.98
CA SER A 75 16.94 13.61 -32.51
C SER A 75 16.20 14.10 -31.27
N TYR A 76 15.17 13.40 -30.80
CA TYR A 76 14.46 13.78 -29.58
C TYR A 76 15.39 13.83 -28.37
N LYS A 77 15.34 14.97 -27.67
CA LYS A 77 16.09 15.23 -26.44
C LYS A 77 15.13 15.41 -25.29
N CYS A 78 15.52 14.92 -24.11
CA CYS A 78 14.76 15.17 -22.89
C CYS A 78 14.71 16.68 -22.59
N PRO A 79 13.52 17.29 -22.39
CA PRO A 79 13.41 18.73 -22.14
C PRO A 79 13.96 19.16 -20.77
N ALA A 80 14.13 18.23 -19.83
CA ALA A 80 14.65 18.53 -18.50
C ALA A 80 16.19 18.47 -18.41
N CYS A 81 16.87 17.69 -19.26
CA CYS A 81 18.32 17.46 -19.15
C CYS A 81 19.08 17.35 -20.47
N GLY A 82 18.41 17.41 -21.63
CA GLY A 82 19.06 17.41 -22.95
C GLY A 82 19.62 16.06 -23.42
N VAL A 83 19.45 14.97 -22.66
CA VAL A 83 19.94 13.64 -23.08
C VAL A 83 19.11 13.09 -24.24
N GLY A 84 19.74 12.25 -25.08
CA GLY A 84 19.07 11.64 -26.23
C GLY A 84 18.07 10.54 -25.87
N LYS A 85 17.25 10.18 -26.86
CA LYS A 85 16.23 9.11 -26.83
C LYS A 85 16.71 7.77 -26.24
N ASN A 86 18.00 7.43 -26.41
CA ASN A 86 18.60 6.17 -25.94
C ASN A 86 18.60 6.02 -24.40
N ARG A 87 18.34 7.10 -23.65
CA ARG A 87 18.31 7.09 -22.18
C ARG A 87 16.89 6.95 -21.61
N PHE A 88 15.89 6.78 -22.45
CA PHE A 88 14.52 6.56 -22.02
C PHE A 88 14.24 5.06 -21.85
N LYS A 89 13.53 4.72 -20.78
CA LYS A 89 13.09 3.36 -20.45
C LYS A 89 11.60 3.33 -20.15
N VAL A 90 11.03 2.13 -20.12
CA VAL A 90 9.63 1.95 -19.73
C VAL A 90 9.45 2.34 -18.27
N TYR A 91 8.51 3.24 -18.02
CA TYR A 91 8.14 3.66 -16.67
C TYR A 91 7.42 2.54 -15.95
N LYS A 92 7.92 2.14 -14.78
CA LYS A 92 7.36 1.09 -13.93
C LYS A 92 6.55 1.63 -12.74
N GLY A 93 6.57 2.95 -12.52
CA GLY A 93 5.89 3.57 -11.39
C GLY A 93 4.40 3.80 -11.62
N THR A 94 3.69 4.10 -10.53
CA THR A 94 2.24 4.42 -10.55
C THR A 94 1.95 5.91 -10.38
N ASP A 95 2.98 6.73 -10.14
CA ASP A 95 2.91 8.17 -9.80
C ASP A 95 2.68 9.07 -11.04
N GLY A 96 1.95 8.53 -12.01
CA GLY A 96 1.70 9.14 -13.31
C GLY A 96 0.77 10.34 -13.20
N LYS A 97 1.38 11.52 -13.08
CA LYS A 97 1.11 12.77 -13.82
C LYS A 97 2.03 13.87 -13.28
N GLY A 98 2.74 14.54 -14.19
CA GLY A 98 3.51 15.75 -13.88
C GLY A 98 5.02 15.56 -13.76
N ASN A 99 5.76 16.54 -14.30
CA ASN A 99 7.21 16.59 -14.34
C ASN A 99 7.76 17.70 -13.45
N SER A 100 7.34 17.72 -12.18
CA SER A 100 7.92 18.63 -11.18
C SER A 100 9.31 18.13 -10.73
N ALA A 101 10.20 19.05 -10.36
CA ALA A 101 11.56 18.71 -9.92
C ALA A 101 11.57 17.71 -8.74
N ALA A 102 10.65 17.88 -7.79
CA ALA A 102 10.50 16.97 -6.66
C ALA A 102 10.04 15.56 -7.09
N ALA A 103 9.11 15.45 -8.03
CA ALA A 103 8.66 14.16 -8.54
C ALA A 103 9.77 13.46 -9.34
N MET A 104 10.48 14.21 -10.19
CA MET A 104 11.64 13.72 -10.95
C MET A 104 12.73 13.13 -10.04
N LYS A 105 13.08 13.83 -8.95
CA LYS A 105 14.02 13.34 -7.93
C LYS A 105 13.53 12.04 -7.26
N LYS A 106 12.28 12.02 -6.79
CA LYS A 106 11.69 10.83 -6.14
C LYS A 106 11.70 9.62 -7.05
N ARG A 107 11.35 9.78 -8.33
CA ARG A 107 11.35 8.69 -9.32
C ARG A 107 12.75 8.14 -9.57
N LYS A 108 13.75 9.03 -9.56
CA LYS A 108 15.16 8.68 -9.72
C LYS A 108 15.72 7.92 -8.52
N GLU A 109 15.42 8.37 -7.32
CA GLU A 109 15.79 7.69 -6.07
C GLU A 109 15.09 6.33 -5.97
N ALA A 110 13.81 6.27 -6.34
CA ALA A 110 13.03 5.03 -6.35
C ALA A 110 13.31 4.12 -7.56
N LYS A 111 14.19 4.55 -8.49
CA LYS A 111 14.60 3.78 -9.67
C LYS A 111 13.41 3.15 -10.41
N GLN A 112 12.42 3.97 -10.76
CA GLN A 112 11.16 3.52 -11.37
C GLN A 112 11.28 3.11 -12.86
N TRP A 113 12.43 2.56 -13.25
CA TRP A 113 12.79 2.07 -14.60
C TRP A 113 13.57 0.76 -14.55
#